data_AF-A0A7C4KG09-F1
#
_entry.id   AF-A0A7C4KG09-F1
#
_cell.length_a   1.000
_cell.length_b   1.000
_cell.length_c   1.000
_cell.angle_alpha   90.00
_cell.angle_beta   90.00
_cell.angle_gamma   90.00
#
_symmetry.space_group_name_H-M   'P 1'
#
loop_
_entity.id
_entity.type
_entity.pdbx_description
1 polymer ?
#
loop_
_entity_poly.entity_id
_entity_poly.type
_entity_poly.pdbx_seq_one_letter_code
_entity_poly.pdbx_strand_id
1 'polypeptide(L)'
;MDGYGISVKADPGQTATLTFVVDKPGSFRLRCNVTCGAMHPFMIGKLHVGPNTWLYRSIGLALIGLLSIFIFAGRKNLTPGT
;
A
#
# COMPACT_ATOMS: atom_id res chain seq x y z
N MET A 1 -6.15 -9.65 -15.18
CA MET A 1 -6.58 -8.89 -13.99
C MET A 1 -8.04 -9.16 -13.75
N ASP A 2 -8.36 -9.75 -12.61
CA ASP A 2 -9.73 -10.13 -12.26
C ASP A 2 -10.55 -8.86 -12.05
N GLY A 3 -11.53 -8.61 -12.92
CA GLY A 3 -12.45 -7.45 -12.84
C GLY A 3 -12.37 -6.45 -14.00
N TYR A 4 -11.24 -6.35 -14.72
CA TYR A 4 -11.10 -5.45 -15.88
C TYR A 4 -10.87 -6.19 -17.21
N GLY A 5 -10.84 -7.53 -17.20
CA GLY A 5 -10.70 -8.33 -18.42
C GLY A 5 -9.34 -8.24 -19.11
N ILE A 6 -8.36 -7.59 -18.46
CA ILE A 6 -7.07 -7.31 -19.09
C ILE A 6 -6.08 -8.44 -18.88
N SER A 7 -5.52 -8.94 -19.97
CA SER A 7 -4.49 -9.99 -19.98
C SER A 7 -3.36 -9.55 -20.89
N VAL A 8 -2.14 -9.49 -20.37
CA VAL A 8 -0.92 -9.29 -21.16
C VAL A 8 -0.07 -10.55 -21.03
N LYS A 9 0.49 -11.01 -22.14
CA LYS A 9 1.43 -12.13 -22.14
C LYS A 9 2.84 -11.56 -22.05
N ALA A 10 3.54 -11.89 -20.98
CA ALA A 10 4.95 -11.54 -20.81
C ALA A 10 5.81 -12.68 -21.34
N ASP A 11 6.22 -12.59 -22.61
CA ASP A 11 7.14 -13.56 -23.23
C ASP A 11 8.60 -13.19 -22.88
N PRO A 12 9.46 -14.15 -22.53
CA PRO A 12 10.85 -13.88 -22.13
C PRO A 12 11.62 -13.13 -23.22
N GLY A 13 12.33 -12.06 -22.83
CA GLY A 13 13.09 -11.21 -23.75
C GLY A 13 12.28 -10.13 -24.47
N GLN A 14 10.96 -10.09 -24.27
CA GLN A 14 10.06 -9.05 -24.78
C GLN A 14 9.52 -8.22 -23.62
N THR A 15 9.58 -6.89 -23.73
CA THR A 15 8.92 -6.01 -22.75
C THR A 15 7.52 -5.67 -23.25
N ALA A 16 6.50 -6.10 -22.51
CA ALA A 16 5.11 -5.75 -22.80
C ALA A 16 4.63 -4.68 -21.81
N THR A 17 4.05 -3.60 -22.32
CA THR A 17 3.48 -2.52 -21.51
C THR A 17 1.97 -2.52 -21.66
N LEU A 18 1.27 -2.38 -20.53
CA LEU A 18 -0.17 -2.31 -20.48
C LEU A 18 -0.60 -1.07 -19.69
N THR A 19 -1.42 -0.22 -20.29
CA THR A 19 -2.00 0.96 -19.65
C THR A 19 -3.49 0.76 -19.47
N PHE A 20 -3.99 0.93 -18.26
CA PHE A 20 -5.42 0.84 -17.96
C PHE A 20 -5.77 1.80 -16.83
N VAL A 21 -7.03 2.25 -16.83
CA VAL A 21 -7.57 3.14 -15.81
C VAL A 21 -8.37 2.31 -14.81
N VAL A 22 -8.14 2.55 -13.52
CA VAL A 22 -8.84 1.88 -12.44
C VAL A 22 -9.74 2.91 -11.75
N ASP A 23 -11.04 2.78 -11.96
CA ASP A 23 -12.02 3.76 -11.47
C ASP A 23 -12.39 3.57 -9.99
N LYS A 24 -12.02 2.42 -9.41
CA LYS A 24 -12.40 2.04 -8.04
C LYS A 24 -11.17 1.78 -7.17
N PRO A 25 -11.09 2.39 -5.97
CA PRO A 25 -10.05 2.06 -5.02
C PRO A 25 -10.26 0.63 -4.48
N GLY A 26 -9.17 -0.13 -4.34
CA GLY A 26 -9.20 -1.51 -3.89
C GLY A 26 -7.92 -2.30 -4.19
N SER A 27 -7.92 -3.57 -3.79
CA SER A 27 -6.81 -4.50 -4.07
C SER A 27 -7.17 -5.42 -5.24
N PHE A 28 -6.39 -5.35 -6.31
CA PHE A 28 -6.55 -6.18 -7.50
C PHE A 28 -5.49 -7.27 -7.52
N ARG A 29 -5.90 -8.50 -7.83
CA ARG A 29 -4.98 -9.64 -7.94
C ARG A 29 -4.61 -9.85 -9.41
N LEU A 30 -3.32 -10.02 -9.62
CA LEU A 30 -2.71 -10.38 -10.89
C LEU A 30 -2.37 -11.87 -10.82
N ARG A 31 -3.02 -12.67 -11.66
CA ARG A 31 -2.72 -14.09 -11.80
C ARG A 31 -2.10 -14.33 -13.17
N CYS A 32 -1.09 -15.18 -13.22
CA CYS A 32 -0.54 -15.64 -14.48
C CYS A 32 -1.57 -16.57 -15.13
N ASN A 33 -1.95 -16.32 -16.39
CA ASN A 33 -2.92 -17.14 -17.12
C ASN A 33 -2.27 -18.32 -17.84
N VAL A 34 -0.95 -18.30 -18.01
CA VAL A 34 -0.20 -19.29 -18.79
C VAL A 34 0.70 -20.09 -17.87
N THR A 35 0.63 -21.41 -17.92
CA THR A 35 1.41 -22.30 -17.06
C THR A 35 2.90 -22.26 -17.43
N CYS A 36 3.69 -21.49 -16.69
CA CYS A 36 5.12 -21.27 -16.97
C CYS A 36 6.09 -22.11 -16.08
N GLY A 37 5.59 -23.09 -15.32
CA GLY A 37 6.41 -23.97 -14.47
C GLY A 37 5.74 -24.36 -13.16
N ALA A 38 6.44 -25.13 -12.31
CA ALA A 38 5.91 -25.65 -11.04
C ALA A 38 5.47 -24.55 -10.05
N MET A 39 6.05 -23.36 -10.16
CA MET A 39 5.74 -22.21 -9.29
C MET A 39 4.58 -21.34 -9.81
N HIS A 40 3.98 -21.70 -10.95
CA HIS A 40 2.87 -20.98 -11.58
C HIS A 40 1.69 -20.64 -10.62
N PRO A 41 1.25 -21.53 -9.70
CA PRO A 41 0.12 -21.23 -8.81
C PRO A 41 0.42 -20.13 -7.78
N PHE A 42 1.70 -19.91 -7.47
CA PHE A 42 2.14 -18.97 -6.44
C PHE A 42 2.53 -17.60 -7.00
N MET A 43 2.59 -17.47 -8.32
CA MET A 43 2.93 -16.22 -9.00
C MET A 43 1.72 -15.27 -9.05
N ILE A 44 1.37 -14.74 -7.87
CA ILE A 44 0.24 -13.84 -7.67
C ILE A 44 0.76 -12.45 -7.31
N GLY A 45 0.57 -11.49 -8.21
CA GLY A 45 0.80 -10.07 -7.93
C GLY A 45 -0.41 -9.46 -7.21
N LYS A 46 -0.18 -8.45 -6.37
CA LYS A 46 -1.22 -7.62 -5.77
C LYS A 46 -0.98 -6.17 -6.14
N LEU A 47 -1.94 -5.55 -6.81
CA LEU A 47 -1.94 -4.11 -7.09
C LEU A 47 -2.95 -3.46 -6.15
N HIS A 48 -2.48 -2.56 -5.28
CA HIS A 48 -3.36 -1.78 -4.41
C HIS A 48 -3.54 -0.39 -5.00
N VAL A 49 -4.79 -0.01 -5.27
CA VAL A 49 -5.15 1.30 -5.83
C VAL A 49 -5.94 2.06 -4.79
N GLY A 50 -5.48 3.24 -4.42
CA GLY A 50 -6.16 4.11 -3.47
C GLY A 50 -5.21 4.77 -2.47
N PRO A 51 -5.71 5.77 -1.72
CA PRO A 51 -4.93 6.47 -0.73
C PRO A 51 -4.49 5.51 0.39
N ASN A 52 -3.26 5.67 0.87
CA ASN A 52 -2.72 4.85 1.96
C ASN A 52 -3.24 5.35 3.32
N THR A 53 -4.52 5.09 3.59
CA THR A 53 -5.21 5.54 4.81
C THR A 53 -4.55 5.03 6.08
N TRP A 54 -3.97 3.82 6.06
CA TRP A 54 -3.21 3.26 7.18
C TRP A 54 -1.98 4.09 7.51
N LEU A 55 -1.21 4.49 6.50
CA LEU A 55 -0.04 5.34 6.69
C LEU A 55 -0.42 6.71 7.26
N TYR A 56 -1.45 7.36 6.69
CA TYR A 56 -1.92 8.66 7.20
C TYR A 56 -2.43 8.58 8.64
N ARG A 57 -3.15 7.50 9.00
CA ARG A 57 -3.57 7.26 10.38
C ARG A 57 -2.39 7.08 11.33
N SER A 58 -1.37 6.33 10.91
CA SER A 58 -0.15 6.14 11.71
C SER A 58 0.60 7.45 11.93
N ILE A 59 0.73 8.27 10.90
CA ILE A 59 1.37 9.60 11.00
C ILE A 59 0.57 10.49 11.96
N GLY A 60 -0.76 10.53 11.83
CA GLY A 60 -1.62 11.31 12.71
C GLY A 60 -1.48 10.91 14.18
N LEU A 61 -1.48 9.61 14.48
CA LEU A 61 -1.27 9.11 15.85
C LEU A 61 0.11 9.44 16.39
N ALA A 62 1.16 9.32 15.57
CA ALA A 62 2.52 9.66 15.97
C ALA A 62 2.65 11.16 16.33
N LEU A 63 2.04 12.04 15.52
CA LEU A 63 2.04 13.48 15.78
C LEU A 63 1.28 13.82 17.07
N ILE A 64 0.11 13.21 17.29
CA ILE A 64 -0.66 13.41 18.53
C ILE A 64 0.15 12.92 19.75
N GLY A 65 0.82 11.77 19.63
CA GLY A 65 1.71 11.24 20.66
C GLY A 65 2.83 12.21 21.00
N LEU A 66 3.56 12.71 20.00
CA LEU A 66 4.62 13.70 20.20
C LEU A 66 4.10 14.99 20.83
N LEU A 67 2.94 15.48 20.38
CA LEU A 67 2.32 16.68 20.93
C LEU A 67 1.95 16.50 22.41
N SER A 68 1.40 15.33 22.77
CA SER A 68 1.00 15.02 24.15
C SER A 68 2.22 14.94 25.09
N ILE A 69 3.32 14.34 24.63
CA ILE A 69 4.60 14.30 25.35
C ILE A 69 5.16 15.72 25.52
N PHE A 70 5.13 16.53 24.46
CA PHE A 70 5.62 17.91 24.49
C PHE A 70 4.84 18.78 25.48
N ILE A 71 3.52 18.71 25.47
CA ILE A 71 2.65 19.46 26.40
C ILE A 71 2.86 18.99 27.84
N PHE A 72 2.92 17.68 28.08
CA PHE A 72 3.16 17.13 29.41
C PHE A 72 4.56 17.51 29.93
N ALA A 73 5.57 17.50 29.05
CA ALA A 73 6.91 17.93 29.38
C ALA A 73 7.04 19.44 29.62
N GLY A 74 6.27 20.27 28.93
CA GLY A 74 6.18 21.71 29.21
C GLY A 74 5.51 21.99 30.57
N ARG A 75 4.44 21.26 30.91
CA ARG A 75 3.75 21.41 32.20
C ARG A 75 4.62 21.07 33.41
N LYS A 76 5.37 19.97 33.37
CA LYS A 76 6.30 19.61 34.46
C LYS A 76 7.42 20.65 34.66
N ASN A 77 7.82 21.34 33.60
CA ASN A 77 8.84 22.41 33.66
C ASN A 77 8.28 23.75 34.19
N LEU A 78 6.95 23.94 34.19
CA LEU A 78 6.28 25.13 34.76
C LEU A 78 5.91 24.98 36.25
N THR A 79 6.01 23.77 36.80
CA THR A 79 5.98 23.52 38.25
C THR A 79 7.35 23.05 38.73
N PRO A 80 8.41 23.90 38.69
CA PRO A 80 9.49 23.72 39.63
C PRO A 80 8.92 24.07 41.02
N GLY A 81 8.73 23.07 41.89
CA GLY A 81 8.41 23.29 43.31
C GLY A 81 9.46 24.24 43.93
N THR A 82 9.06 25.22 44.75
CA THR A 82 8.82 25.08 46.21
C THR A 82 9.92 24.30 46.90
#